data_AF-A0A952HW64-F1
#
_entry.id   AF-A0A952HW64-F1
#
_cell.length_a   1.000
_cell.length_b   1.000
_cell.length_c   1.000
_cell.angle_alpha   90.00
_cell.angle_beta   90.00
_cell.angle_gamma   90.00
#
_symmetry.space_group_name_H-M   'P 1'
#
loop_
_entity.id
_entity.type
_entity.pdbx_description
1 polymer ?
#
loop_
_entity_poly.entity_id
_entity_poly.type
_entity_poly.pdbx_seq_one_letter_code
_entity_poly.pdbx_strand_id
1 'polypeptide(L)' 'GGVPVQMDPTEHYTALSTGTIDAAISSINNIMPPWNLDEVADYAIVNTPATFNPVFYIMNKDRYNS' A
#
# COMPACT_ATOMS: atom_id res chain seq x y z
N GLY A 1 3.35 7.19 18.24
CA GLY A 1 3.33 8.36 17.35
C GLY A 1 4.14 8.04 16.14
N GLY A 2 3.50 7.82 15.00
CA GLY A 2 4.13 7.80 13.68
C GLY A 2 3.69 9.05 12.92
N VAL A 3 4.52 9.56 12.03
CA VAL A 3 4.20 10.74 11.21
C VAL A 3 3.70 10.26 9.85
N PRO A 4 2.46 10.59 9.44
CA PRO A 4 1.98 10.23 8.12
C PRO A 4 2.80 10.91 7.02
N VAL A 5 3.25 10.13 6.04
CA VAL A 5 3.93 10.60 4.84
C VAL A 5 3.03 10.35 3.64
N GLN A 6 2.83 11.37 2.82
CA GLN A 6 2.15 11.23 1.53
C GLN A 6 3.18 10.81 0.49
N MET A 7 2.92 9.71 -0.22
CA MET A 7 3.80 9.20 -1.27
C MET A 7 3.00 8.47 -2.34
N ASP A 8 3.60 8.28 -3.52
CA ASP A 8 2.99 7.44 -4.54
C ASP A 8 3.10 5.96 -4.12
N PRO A 9 2.03 5.15 -4.27
CA PRO A 9 2.08 3.72 -3.97
C PRO A 9 3.14 2.96 -4.79
N THR A 10 3.69 3.48 -5.88
CA THR A 10 4.77 2.82 -6.61
C THR A 10 6.14 2.97 -5.95
N GLU A 11 6.30 3.92 -5.01
CA GLU A 11 7.58 4.27 -4.41
C GLU A 11 7.85 3.55 -3.09
N HIS A 12 6.83 2.93 -2.47
CA HIS A 12 6.92 2.41 -1.10
C HIS A 12 7.99 1.34 -0.92
N TYR A 13 8.21 0.47 -1.92
CA TYR A 13 9.22 -0.59 -1.82
C TYR A 13 10.62 0.01 -1.64
N THR A 14 10.99 0.98 -2.50
CA THR A 14 12.30 1.63 -2.43
C THR A 14 12.41 2.47 -1.17
N ALA A 15 11.32 3.15 -0.76
CA ALA A 15 11.31 3.95 0.46
C ALA A 15 11.51 3.10 1.73
N LEU A 16 10.93 1.90 1.79
CA LEU A 16 11.17 0.93 2.86
C LEU A 16 12.62 0.42 2.82
N SER A 17 13.08 -0.04 1.64
CA SER A 17 14.42 -0.58 1.45
C SER A 17 15.54 0.41 1.82
N THR A 18 15.32 1.71 1.57
CA THR A 18 16.30 2.76 1.85
C THR A 18 16.18 3.39 3.24
N GLY A 19 15.14 3.04 4.00
CA GLY A 19 14.83 3.67 5.29
C GLY A 19 14.32 5.10 5.16
N THR A 20 13.76 5.49 4.01
CA THR A 20 13.06 6.78 3.84
C THR A 20 11.74 6.79 4.61
N ILE A 21 11.08 5.64 4.72
CA ILE A 21 9.93 5.40 5.62
C ILE A 21 10.18 4.17 6.48
N ASP A 22 9.63 4.16 7.70
CA ASP A 22 9.80 3.05 8.64
C ASP A 22 8.71 1.97 8.53
N ALA A 23 7.55 2.31 7.95
CA ALA A 23 6.41 1.40 7.86
C ALA A 23 5.45 1.78 6.73
N ALA A 24 4.78 0.77 6.17
CA ALA A 24 3.66 0.93 5.25
C ALA A 24 2.42 0.23 5.82
N ILE A 25 1.26 0.88 5.72
CA ILE A 25 -0.05 0.26 6.03
C ILE A 25 -0.69 -0.13 4.71
N SER A 26 -0.92 -1.44 4.55
CA SER A 26 -1.40 -1.99 3.29
C SER A 26 -2.27 -3.22 3.54
N SER A 27 -3.02 -3.64 2.52
CA SER A 27 -3.67 -4.94 2.50
C SER A 27 -2.61 -6.06 2.47
N ILE A 28 -2.91 -7.17 3.15
CA ILE A 28 -1.99 -8.31 3.34
C ILE A 28 -1.48 -8.92 2.01
N ASN A 29 -2.28 -8.81 0.94
CA ASN A 29 -1.92 -9.31 -0.39
C ASN A 29 -0.70 -8.60 -1.00
N ASN A 30 -0.33 -7.42 -0.52
CA ASN A 30 0.85 -6.68 -1.01
C ASN A 30 2.17 -7.23 -0.43
N ILE A 31 2.13 -8.21 0.48
CA ILE A 31 3.34 -8.96 0.88
C ILE A 31 3.89 -9.77 -0.31
N MET A 32 3.01 -10.24 -1.20
CA MET A 32 3.37 -11.03 -2.38
C MET A 32 3.45 -10.16 -3.65
N PRO A 33 3.88 -10.69 -4.81
CA PRO A 33 3.86 -9.94 -6.06
C PRO A 33 2.51 -9.27 -6.35
N PRO A 34 2.51 -8.03 -6.87
CA PRO A 34 3.66 -7.35 -7.48
C PRO A 34 4.51 -6.49 -6.53
N TRP A 35 4.13 -6.37 -5.26
CA TRP A 35 4.73 -5.39 -4.34
C TRP A 35 5.86 -5.94 -3.48
N ASN A 36 5.92 -7.27 -3.26
CA ASN A 36 7.05 -7.98 -2.61
C ASN A 36 7.51 -7.33 -1.29
N LEU A 37 6.56 -6.91 -0.45
CA LEU A 37 6.90 -6.22 0.80
C LEU A 37 7.63 -7.13 1.80
N ASP A 38 7.58 -8.45 1.63
CA ASP A 38 8.38 -9.41 2.41
C ASP A 38 9.89 -9.25 2.22
N GLU A 39 10.34 -8.67 1.11
CA GLU A 39 11.77 -8.45 0.83
C GLU A 39 12.35 -7.26 1.60
N VAL A 40 11.51 -6.31 2.03
CA VAL A 40 11.94 -5.01 2.58
C VAL A 40 11.36 -4.72 3.97
N ALA A 41 10.52 -5.61 4.52
CA ALA A 41 9.94 -5.47 5.85
C ALA A 41 10.28 -6.68 6.73
N ASP A 42 10.90 -6.40 7.88
CA ASP A 42 11.26 -7.44 8.86
C ASP A 42 10.07 -7.97 9.68
N TYR A 43 8.99 -7.18 9.78
CA TYR A 43 7.85 -7.46 10.64
C TYR A 43 6.52 -7.18 9.94
N ALA A 44 5.54 -8.04 10.18
CA ALA A 44 4.16 -7.83 9.78
C ALA A 44 3.24 -7.77 11.00
N ILE A 45 2.44 -6.70 11.11
CA ILE A 45 1.40 -6.58 12.13
C ILE A 45 0.06 -6.83 11.45
N VAL A 46 -0.62 -7.89 11.88
CA VAL A 46 -1.92 -8.32 11.34
C VAL A 46 -3.04 -8.07 12.35
N ASN A 47 -4.30 -8.12 11.90
CA ASN A 47 -5.49 -7.89 12.72
C ASN A 47 -5.57 -6.48 13.34
N THR A 48 -4.92 -5.48 12.73
CA THR A 48 -5.10 -4.07 13.09
C THR A 48 -6.51 -3.62 12.71
N PRO A 49 -7.23 -2.86 13.57
CA PRO A 49 -8.54 -2.31 13.23
C PRO A 49 -8.46 -1.59 11.89
N ALA A 50 -9.31 -2.00 10.94
CA ALA A 50 -9.18 -1.58 9.56
C ALA A 50 -9.26 -0.05 9.44
N THR A 51 -8.16 0.59 9.06
CA THR A 51 -8.22 1.85 8.31
C THR A 51 -8.76 1.49 6.94
N PHE A 52 -10.08 1.67 6.76
CA PHE A 52 -10.81 1.36 5.54
C PHE A 52 -10.05 1.89 4.31
N ASN A 53 -9.52 0.99 3.47
CA ASN A 53 -8.88 1.34 2.19
C ASN A 53 -9.81 0.89 1.05
N PRO A 54 -10.87 1.66 0.72
CA PRO A 54 -11.78 1.29 -0.34
C PRO A 54 -11.05 1.43 -1.68
N VAL A 55 -10.84 0.30 -2.35
CA VAL A 55 -10.44 0.31 -3.76
C VAL A 55 -11.68 0.64 -4.59
N PHE A 56 -11.67 1.79 -5.26
CA PHE A 56 -12.73 2.18 -6.16
C PHE A 56 -12.34 1.85 -7.60
N TYR A 57 -13.19 1.09 -8.27
CA TYR A 57 -13.08 0.86 -9.71
C TYR A 57 -14.02 1.84 -10.42
N ILE A 58 -13.48 2.65 -11.31
CA ILE A 58 -14.25 3.68 -12.03
C ILE A 58 -14.16 3.37 -13.52
N MET A 59 -15.30 3.39 -14.20
CA MET A 59 -15.38 3.31 -15.66
C MET A 59 -15.55 4.71 -16.23
N ASN A 60 -14.89 5.00 -17.37
CA ASN A 60 -15.17 6.20 -18.14
C ASN A 60 -16.67 6.25 -18.49
N LYS A 61 -17.31 7.40 -18.25
CA LYS A 61 -18.77 7.56 -18.41
C LYS A 61 -19.26 7.25 -19.82
N ASP A 62 -18.54 7.70 -20.84
CA ASP A 62 -18.96 7.52 -22.23
C ASP A 62 -18.85 6.04 -22.63
N ARG A 63 -17.79 5.35 -22.19
CA ARG A 63 -17.65 3.90 -22.34
C ARG A 63 -18.70 3.10 -21.58
N TYR A 64 -19.18 3.61 -20.44
CA TYR A 64 -20.24 2.95 -19.68
C TYR A 64 -21.61 3.06 -20.38
N ASN A 65 -21.83 4.17 -21.10
CA ASN A 65 -23.10 4.46 -21.77
C ASN A 65 -23.15 3.98 -23.23
N SER A 66 -22.09 3.37 -23.75
CA SER A 66 -22.02 2.75 -25.09
C SER A 66 -22.30 1.26 -25.04
#